data_AF-A0A0S7WPU4-F1
#
_entry.id   AF-A0A0S7WPU4-F1
#
_cell.length_a   1.000
_cell.length_b   1.000
_cell.length_c   1.000
_cell.angle_alpha   90.00
_cell.angle_beta   90.00
_cell.angle_gamma   90.00
#
_symmetry.space_group_name_H-M   'P 1'
#
loop_
_entity.id
_entity.type
_entity.pdbx_description
1 polymer ?
#
loop_
_entity_poly.entity_id
_entity_poly.type
_entity_poly.pdbx_seq_one_letter_code
_entity_poly.pdbx_strand_id
1 'polypeptide(L)' 'MSQNAILSKDLVALGLYIEEDEHFVYLKHRGAKIGTWWATTARLAAIRNAARVWAKNHVKDKPKG' A
#
# COMPACT_ATOMS: atom_id res chain seq x y z
N MET A 1 8.19 8.30 -12.79
CA MET A 1 7.59 8.72 -11.50
C MET A 1 7.60 7.52 -10.56
N SER A 2 8.07 7.63 -9.32
CA SER A 2 8.08 6.50 -8.37
C SER A 2 6.65 6.14 -7.97
N GLN A 3 6.28 4.85 -8.04
CA GLN A 3 4.94 4.38 -7.66
C GLN A 3 4.58 4.71 -6.20
N ASN A 4 5.56 4.94 -5.33
CA ASN A 4 5.30 5.40 -3.96
C ASN A 4 4.61 6.77 -3.89
N ALA A 5 4.69 7.60 -4.94
CA ALA A 5 3.95 8.85 -5.04
C ALA A 5 2.41 8.64 -5.11
N ILE A 6 1.96 7.41 -5.35
CA ILE A 6 0.53 7.06 -5.38
C ILE A 6 -0.07 7.06 -3.97
N LEU A 7 0.74 6.75 -2.96
CA LEU A 7 0.34 6.74 -1.56
C LEU A 7 0.35 8.15 -0.97
N SER A 8 -0.61 8.44 -0.08
CA SER A 8 -0.56 9.68 0.71
C SER A 8 0.57 9.61 1.75
N LYS A 9 1.07 10.78 2.17
CA LYS A 9 2.14 10.88 3.18
C LYS A 9 1.82 10.08 4.45
N ASP A 10 0.57 10.07 4.88
CA ASP A 10 0.15 9.31 6.07
C ASP A 10 0.30 7.79 5.90
N LEU A 11 -0.01 7.26 4.71
CA LEU A 11 0.15 5.83 4.43
C LEU A 11 1.63 5.45 4.42
N VAL A 12 2.48 6.29 3.83
CA VAL A 12 3.93 6.11 3.85
C VAL A 12 4.47 6.17 5.27
N ALA A 13 4.00 7.12 6.09
CA ALA A 13 4.38 7.25 7.49
C ALA A 13 3.96 6.03 8.35
N LEU A 14 2.91 5.31 7.95
CA LEU A 14 2.54 4.03 8.56
C LEU A 14 3.46 2.87 8.16
N GLY A 15 4.40 3.10 7.23
CA GLY A 15 5.31 2.09 6.71
C GLY A 15 4.76 1.31 5.52
N LEU A 16 3.73 1.83 4.85
CA LEU A 16 3.25 1.29 3.58
C LEU A 16 4.11 1.79 2.43
N TYR A 17 4.43 0.89 1.50
CA TYR A 17 5.11 1.22 0.27
C TYR A 17 4.64 0.30 -0.86
N ILE A 18 4.85 0.78 -2.09
CA ILE A 18 4.61 0.04 -3.31
C ILE A 18 5.96 -0.41 -3.86
N GLU A 19 6.03 -1.68 -4.20
CA GLU A 19 7.12 -2.28 -4.96
C GLU A 19 6.55 -2.81 -6.27
N GLU A 20 7.28 -2.68 -7.36
CA GLU A 20 6.84 -3.13 -8.68
C GLU A 20 7.97 -3.91 -9.34
N ASP A 21 7.59 -4.98 -10.04
CA ASP A 21 8.45 -5.70 -10.99
C ASP A 21 7.78 -5.71 -12.39
N GLU A 22 8.37 -6.42 -13.35
CA GLU A 22 7.88 -6.50 -14.74
C GLU A 22 6.43 -7.00 -14.85
N HIS A 23 5.95 -7.76 -13.87
CA HIS A 23 4.68 -8.46 -13.95
C HIS A 23 3.66 -7.97 -12.92
N PHE A 24 4.14 -7.46 -11.78
CA PHE A 24 3.30 -7.21 -10.63
C PHE A 24 3.59 -5.89 -9.93
N VAL A 25 2.53 -5.34 -9.35
CA VAL A 25 2.58 -4.26 -8.37
C VAL A 25 2.19 -4.84 -7.02
N TYR A 26 3.05 -4.64 -6.02
CA TYR A 26 2.88 -5.10 -4.66
C TYR A 26 2.65 -3.92 -3.72
N LEU A 27 1.62 -4.03 -2.89
CA LEU A 27 1.50 -3.18 -1.71
C LEU A 27 2.12 -3.93 -0.52
N LYS A 28 3.10 -3.31 0.13
CA LYS A 28 3.83 -3.87 1.27
C LYS A 28 3.70 -2.97 2.50
N HIS A 29 3.75 -3.59 3.68
CA HIS A 29 3.87 -2.92 4.97
C HIS A 29 5.04 -3.54 5.73
N ARG A 30 6.09 -2.76 6.02
CA ARG A 30 7.28 -3.20 6.78
C ARG A 30 7.87 -4.55 6.29
N GLY A 31 7.92 -4.75 4.97
CA GLY A 31 8.42 -5.99 4.35
C GLY A 31 7.37 -7.06 4.09
N ALA A 32 6.20 -7.02 4.74
CA ALA A 32 5.11 -7.95 4.51
C ALA A 32 4.26 -7.54 3.30
N LYS A 33 3.97 -8.49 2.40
CA LYS A 33 3.09 -8.29 1.25
C LYS A 33 1.62 -8.35 1.68
N ILE A 34 0.88 -7.27 1.42
CA ILE A 34 -0.53 -7.15 1.81
C ILE A 34 -1.48 -6.96 0.61
N GLY A 35 -0.93 -6.77 -0.60
CA GLY A 35 -1.70 -6.71 -1.83
C GLY A 35 -0.85 -7.00 -3.06
N THR A 36 -1.46 -7.54 -4.12
CA THR A 36 -0.78 -7.84 -5.39
C THR A 36 -1.73 -7.63 -6.55
N TRP A 37 -1.26 -6.97 -7.60
CA TRP A 37 -1.98 -6.72 -8.84
C TRP A 37 -1.05 -6.96 -10.03
N TRP A 38 -1.60 -7.33 -11.18
CA TRP A 38 -0.83 -7.38 -12.43
C TRP A 38 -0.44 -5.97 -12.86
N ALA A 39 0.84 -5.72 -13.14
CA ALA A 39 1.35 -4.40 -13.53
C ALA A 39 0.62 -3.84 -14.76
N THR A 40 0.28 -4.69 -15.73
CA THR A 40 -0.43 -4.33 -16.96
C THR A 40 -1.88 -3.85 -16.74
N THR A 41 -2.50 -4.19 -15.61
CA THR A 41 -3.91 -3.86 -15.31
C THR A 41 -4.10 -3.12 -13.98
N ALA A 42 -3.00 -2.87 -13.26
CA ALA A 42 -3.01 -2.25 -11.94
C ALA A 42 -3.54 -0.82 -12.03
N ARG A 43 -4.75 -0.61 -11.52
CA ARG A 43 -5.30 0.74 -11.38
C ARG A 43 -4.77 1.38 -10.10
N LEU A 44 -4.05 2.49 -10.24
CA LEU A 44 -3.46 3.22 -9.11
C LEU A 44 -4.49 3.57 -8.01
N ALA A 45 -5.71 3.91 -8.41
CA ALA A 45 -6.82 4.19 -7.50
C ALA A 45 -7.22 2.96 -6.67
N ALA A 46 -7.19 1.76 -7.25
CA ALA A 46 -7.50 0.52 -6.56
C ALA A 46 -6.43 0.18 -5.51
N ILE A 47 -5.16 0.33 -5.86
CA ILE A 47 -4.03 0.13 -4.94
C ILE A 47 -4.11 1.12 -3.76
N ARG A 48 -4.37 2.40 -4.06
CA ARG A 48 -4.56 3.43 -3.01
C ARG A 48 -5.74 3.09 -2.09
N ASN A 49 -6.85 2.61 -2.65
CA ASN A 49 -8.01 2.23 -1.86
C ASN A 49 -7.68 1.03 -0.94
N ALA A 50 -7.00 0.01 -1.47
CA ALA A 50 -6.55 -1.13 -0.67
C ALA A 50 -5.63 -0.70 0.48
N ALA A 51 -4.69 0.22 0.22
CA ALA A 51 -3.81 0.78 1.26
C ALA A 51 -4.59 1.51 2.36
N ARG A 52 -5.61 2.30 1.99
CA ARG A 52 -6.48 2.99 2.96
C ARG A 52 -7.31 2.02 3.79
N VAL A 53 -7.90 1.00 3.16
CA VAL A 53 -8.69 -0.02 3.85
C VAL A 53 -7.81 -0.80 4.83
N TRP A 54 -6.62 -1.22 4.40
CA TRP A 54 -5.66 -1.90 5.27
C TRP A 54 -5.28 -1.01 6.47
N ALA A 55 -4.90 0.25 6.22
CA ALA A 55 -4.54 1.18 7.28
C ALA A 55 -5.69 1.41 8.27
N LYS A 56 -6.93 1.58 7.79
CA LYS A 56 -8.10 1.76 8.66
C LYS A 56 -8.32 0.58 9.61
N ASN A 57 -8.03 -0.64 9.16
CA ASN A 57 -8.23 -1.85 9.95
C ASN A 57 -7.06 -2.11 10.91
N HIS A 58 -5.83 -1.75 10.55
CA HIS A 58 -4.63 -2.08 11.33
C HIS A 58 -4.07 -0.92 12.17
N VAL A 59 -4.52 0.32 11.94
CA VAL A 59 -4.19 1.48 12.81
C VAL A 59 -5.10 1.55 14.04
N LYS A 60 -6.27 0.89 14.00
CA LYS A 60 -7.17 0.78 15.16
C LYS A 60 -6.65 -0.12 16.28
N ASP A 61 -5.61 -0.91 16.01
CA ASP A 61 -4.89 -1.70 17.01
C ASP A 61 -3.79 -0.90 17.73
N LYS A 62 -3.81 0.45 17.64
CA LYS A 62 -3.04 1.24 18.62
C LYS A 62 -3.65 0.98 20.00
N PRO A 63 -2.88 0.45 20.97
CA PRO A 63 -3.37 0.33 22.33
C PRO A 63 -3.78 1.72 22.79
N LYS A 64 -4.96 1.84 23.37
CA LYS A 64 -5.36 3.02 24.16
C LYS A 64 -4.46 3.04 25.39
N GLY A 65 -3.24 3.56 25.22
CA GLY A 65 -2.36 3.97 26.31
C GLY A 65 -2.66 5.40 26.70
#